data_AF-A0A821CCQ1-F1
#
_entry.id   AF-A0A821CCQ1-F1
#
_cell.length_a   1.000
_cell.length_b   1.000
_cell.length_c   1.000
_cell.angle_alpha   90.00
_cell.angle_beta   90.00
_cell.angle_gamma   90.00
#
_symmetry.space_group_name_H-M   'P 1'
#
loop_
_entity.id
_entity.type
_entity.pdbx_description
1 polymer ?
#
loop_
_entity_poly.entity_id
_entity_poly.type
_entity_poly.pdbx_seq_one_letter_code
_entity_poly.pdbx_strand_id
1 'polypeptide(L)'
;MSLNCVVFEPGTMSDFRSKRARHDSYHRINNEEIYQSFFITHTCYDCMPKSGKVLLLDARLSIRKAFFALVFNNVRAALVWNAATSSTIGLITISDFINMLIAAYDAKWNSLDTLETSSIFEWKHNLHQQNGTNNQSIDSNICQLSPQDSLYTATLTLIDRKIHRIPVIDPISHDFLFLITHKRILKFLYLYIYDLPQPHFIHQTLDELKIGTYDNIVMVCIFMLVL
;
A
#
# COMPACT_ATOMS: atom_id res chain seq x y z
N MET A 1 -9.97 -19.09 -16.06
CA MET A 1 -9.76 -17.81 -15.34
C MET A 1 -8.33 -17.83 -14.82
N SER A 2 -7.44 -17.13 -15.50
CA SER A 2 -5.99 -17.23 -15.27
C SER A 2 -5.59 -16.38 -14.07
N LEU A 3 -4.95 -17.00 -13.07
CA LEU A 3 -4.22 -16.31 -12.01
C LEU A 3 -2.84 -15.96 -12.58
N ASN A 4 -2.65 -14.72 -13.01
CA ASN A 4 -1.34 -14.27 -13.49
C ASN A 4 -0.58 -13.67 -12.31
N CYS A 5 0.50 -14.35 -11.90
CA CYS A 5 1.49 -13.80 -10.99
C CYS A 5 2.52 -13.06 -11.85
N VAL A 6 2.63 -11.75 -11.69
CA VAL A 6 3.65 -10.96 -12.38
C VAL A 6 4.84 -10.78 -11.43
N VAL A 7 6.00 -11.28 -11.84
CA VAL A 7 7.28 -11.06 -11.17
C VAL A 7 7.96 -9.90 -11.89
N PHE A 8 8.33 -8.86 -11.13
CA PHE A 8 9.01 -7.68 -11.68
C PHE A 8 10.50 -7.72 -11.33
N GLU A 9 11.35 -7.40 -12.31
CA GLU A 9 12.78 -7.13 -12.13
C GLU A 9 13.09 -5.68 -12.57
N PRO A 10 13.54 -4.79 -11.67
CA PRO A 10 14.07 -3.48 -12.07
C PRO A 10 15.61 -3.47 -12.05
N GLY A 11 16.20 -3.07 -13.19
CA GLY A 11 17.37 -2.16 -13.32
C GLY A 11 18.76 -2.59 -12.83
N THR A 12 19.79 -2.34 -13.67
CA THR A 12 21.20 -2.78 -13.53
C THR A 12 22.09 -1.89 -12.64
N MET A 13 23.31 -2.38 -12.34
CA MET A 13 24.34 -1.87 -11.41
C MET A 13 24.75 -0.38 -11.50
N SER A 14 24.39 0.37 -12.55
CA SER A 14 24.77 1.78 -12.74
C SER A 14 24.10 2.74 -11.77
N ASP A 15 22.95 2.37 -11.18
CA ASP A 15 22.14 3.25 -10.32
C ASP A 15 22.75 3.50 -8.93
N PHE A 16 23.66 2.64 -8.47
CA PHE A 16 24.27 2.78 -7.14
C PHE A 16 25.28 3.93 -7.03
N ARG A 17 25.95 4.30 -8.13
CA ARG A 17 26.97 5.37 -8.13
C ARG A 17 26.35 6.77 -8.06
N SER A 18 25.17 6.96 -8.68
CA SER A 18 24.38 8.19 -8.65
C SER A 18 23.82 8.49 -7.25
N LYS A 19 23.39 7.46 -6.50
CA LYS A 19 22.84 7.58 -5.13
C LYS A 19 23.85 8.10 -4.11
N ARG A 20 25.15 7.86 -4.35
CA ARG A 20 26.24 8.32 -3.47
C ARG A 20 26.56 9.82 -3.65
N ALA A 21 26.37 10.38 -4.85
CA ALA A 21 26.62 11.80 -5.10
C ALA A 21 25.57 12.74 -4.47
N ARG A 22 24.36 12.25 -4.18
CA ARG A 22 23.33 13.01 -3.46
C ARG A 22 23.60 13.10 -1.94
N HIS A 23 24.42 12.20 -1.39
CA HIS A 23 24.72 12.12 0.04
C HIS A 23 25.52 13.31 0.58
N ASP A 24 26.44 13.86 -0.21
CA ASP A 24 27.32 14.95 0.27
C ASP A 24 26.57 16.29 0.47
N SER A 25 25.36 16.41 -0.06
CA SER A 25 24.52 17.63 0.03
C SER A 25 23.86 17.80 1.40
N TYR A 26 23.73 16.74 2.20
CA TYR A 26 22.98 16.77 3.46
C TYR A 26 23.67 17.54 4.59
N HIS A 27 24.98 17.77 4.49
CA HIS A 27 25.74 18.53 5.49
C HIS A 27 25.35 20.01 5.61
N ARG A 28 24.58 20.54 4.64
CA ARG A 28 24.10 21.93 4.64
C ARG A 28 22.66 22.10 5.13
N ILE A 29 21.98 21.00 5.46
CA ILE A 29 20.56 21.00 5.82
C ILE A 29 20.44 21.07 7.35
N ASN A 30 19.40 21.75 7.84
CA ASN A 30 19.05 21.74 9.26
C ASN A 30 18.87 20.29 9.73
N ASN A 31 19.56 19.90 10.80
CA ASN A 31 19.52 18.54 11.31
C ASN A 31 18.09 18.08 11.62
N GLU A 32 17.22 18.97 12.09
CA GLU A 32 15.83 18.64 12.42
C GLU A 32 14.96 18.29 11.20
N GLU A 33 15.35 18.72 9.99
CA GLU A 33 14.61 18.50 8.74
C GLU A 33 15.27 17.45 7.84
N ILE A 34 16.27 16.73 8.37
CA ILE A 34 17.11 15.83 7.59
C ILE A 34 16.31 14.69 6.95
N TYR A 35 15.38 14.08 7.68
CA TYR A 35 14.55 12.98 7.17
C TYR A 35 13.51 13.44 6.16
N GLN A 36 12.96 14.65 6.35
CA GLN A 36 12.08 15.27 5.36
C GLN A 36 12.84 15.53 4.06
N SER A 37 14.02 16.16 4.14
CA SER A 37 14.89 16.40 2.99
C SER A 37 15.31 15.11 2.29
N PHE A 38 15.62 14.07 3.07
CA PHE A 38 15.88 12.73 2.54
C PHE A 38 14.69 12.18 1.74
N PHE A 39 13.46 12.32 2.23
CA PHE A 39 12.28 11.85 1.49
C PHE A 39 11.91 12.71 0.27
N ILE A 40 12.25 14.01 0.27
CA ILE A 40 12.02 14.88 -0.90
C ILE A 40 12.98 14.53 -2.04
N THR A 41 14.23 14.17 -1.72
CA THR A 41 15.31 13.93 -2.69
C THR A 41 15.33 12.52 -3.27
N HIS A 42 14.66 11.56 -2.62
CA HIS A 42 14.56 10.18 -3.09
C HIS A 42 13.20 9.92 -3.73
N THR A 43 13.19 9.10 -4.79
CA THR A 43 11.97 8.79 -5.54
C THR A 43 11.33 7.48 -5.10
N CYS A 44 10.09 7.24 -5.53
CA CYS A 44 9.40 5.97 -5.34
C CYS A 44 10.20 4.80 -5.93
N TYR A 45 10.84 4.99 -7.09
CA TYR A 45 11.70 4.00 -7.71
C TYR A 45 12.89 3.61 -6.82
N ASP A 46 13.52 4.57 -6.14
CA ASP A 46 14.67 4.30 -5.26
C ASP A 46 14.34 3.35 -4.10
N CYS A 47 13.09 3.42 -3.62
CA CYS A 47 12.57 2.61 -2.53
C CYS A 47 12.10 1.22 -2.99
N MET A 48 11.97 0.95 -4.30
CA MET A 48 11.55 -0.36 -4.78
C MET A 48 12.63 -1.43 -4.50
N PRO A 49 12.24 -2.67 -4.17
CA PRO A 49 13.19 -3.78 -4.16
C PRO A 49 13.62 -4.13 -5.59
N LYS A 50 14.79 -4.77 -5.73
CA LYS A 50 15.28 -5.32 -7.01
C LYS A 50 14.38 -6.41 -7.59
N SER A 51 13.51 -7.00 -6.77
CA SER A 51 12.55 -8.00 -7.21
C SER A 51 11.33 -7.93 -6.31
N GLY A 52 10.16 -8.01 -6.91
CA GLY A 52 8.88 -7.96 -6.20
C GLY A 52 7.88 -8.95 -6.78
N LYS A 53 6.96 -9.39 -5.93
CA LYS A 53 5.80 -10.19 -6.32
C LYS A 53 4.54 -9.39 -6.00
N VAL A 54 3.66 -9.26 -7.00
CA VAL A 54 2.30 -8.76 -6.82
C VAL A 54 1.33 -9.73 -7.47
N LEU A 55 0.12 -9.80 -6.94
CA LEU A 55 -0.96 -10.52 -7.61
C LEU A 55 -1.84 -9.54 -8.39
N LEU A 56 -2.20 -9.93 -9.60
CA LEU A 56 -3.20 -9.27 -10.43
C LEU A 56 -4.42 -10.19 -10.54
N LEU A 57 -5.59 -9.71 -10.11
CA LEU A 57 -6.83 -10.48 -10.08
C LEU A 57 -7.86 -9.85 -11.03
N ASP A 58 -8.54 -10.65 -11.84
CA ASP A 58 -9.67 -10.19 -12.66
C ASP A 58 -10.81 -9.72 -11.74
N ALA A 59 -11.41 -8.57 -12.04
CA ALA A 59 -12.51 -8.00 -11.28
C ALA A 59 -13.74 -8.93 -11.16
N ARG A 60 -13.93 -9.84 -12.11
CA ARG A 60 -15.02 -10.84 -12.10
C ARG A 60 -14.71 -12.07 -11.24
N LEU A 61 -13.50 -12.17 -10.68
CA LEU A 61 -13.15 -13.26 -9.79
C LEU A 61 -14.03 -13.21 -8.53
N SER A 62 -14.57 -14.35 -8.12
CA SER A 62 -15.35 -14.45 -6.87
C SER A 62 -14.48 -14.10 -5.65
N ILE A 63 -15.06 -13.43 -4.66
CA ILE A 63 -14.39 -13.00 -3.41
C ILE A 63 -13.68 -14.17 -2.73
N ARG A 64 -14.32 -15.35 -2.63
CA ARG A 64 -13.70 -16.55 -2.04
C ARG A 64 -12.40 -16.93 -2.73
N LYS A 65 -12.39 -16.99 -4.07
CA LYS A 65 -11.17 -17.30 -4.85
C LYS A 65 -10.11 -16.21 -4.70
N ALA A 66 -10.51 -14.94 -4.65
CA ALA A 66 -9.60 -13.82 -4.43
C ALA A 66 -8.90 -13.92 -3.06
N PHE A 67 -9.65 -14.24 -2.01
CA PHE A 67 -9.11 -14.47 -0.67
C PHE A 67 -8.10 -15.62 -0.66
N PHE A 68 -8.47 -16.79 -1.18
CA PHE A 68 -7.56 -17.93 -1.25
C PHE A 68 -6.32 -17.63 -2.10
N ALA A 69 -6.45 -16.86 -3.18
CA ALA A 69 -5.31 -16.46 -4.00
C ALA A 69 -4.30 -15.64 -3.19
N LEU A 70 -4.75 -14.69 -2.35
CA LEU A 70 -3.87 -13.92 -1.47
C LEU A 70 -3.15 -14.81 -0.45
N VAL A 71 -3.90 -15.69 0.23
CA VAL A 71 -3.38 -16.61 1.26
C VAL A 71 -2.34 -17.57 0.66
N PHE A 72 -2.69 -18.25 -0.43
CA PHE A 72 -1.83 -19.23 -1.09
C PHE A 72 -0.51 -18.61 -1.58
N ASN A 73 -0.56 -17.36 -2.03
CA ASN A 73 0.62 -16.65 -2.51
C ASN A 73 1.38 -15.88 -1.42
N ASN A 74 0.90 -15.94 -0.19
CA ASN A 74 1.43 -15.20 0.97
C ASN A 74 1.57 -13.69 0.70
N VAL A 75 0.57 -13.10 0.06
CA VAL A 75 0.50 -11.65 -0.19
C VAL A 75 -0.71 -11.05 0.53
N ARG A 76 -0.59 -9.79 0.94
CA ARG A 76 -1.61 -9.09 1.75
C ARG A 76 -2.47 -8.11 0.94
N ALA A 77 -2.19 -7.99 -0.35
CA ALA A 77 -2.92 -7.14 -1.27
C ALA A 77 -2.71 -7.63 -2.71
N ALA A 78 -3.69 -7.37 -3.55
CA ALA A 78 -3.64 -7.61 -4.99
C ALA A 78 -4.20 -6.41 -5.74
N LEU A 79 -3.75 -6.25 -6.98
CA LEU A 79 -4.36 -5.33 -7.94
C LEU A 79 -5.59 -6.00 -8.54
N VAL A 80 -6.61 -5.19 -8.80
CA VAL A 80 -7.84 -5.61 -9.45
C VAL A 80 -7.83 -5.07 -10.87
N TRP A 81 -7.81 -5.97 -11.83
CA TRP A 81 -7.80 -5.68 -13.26
C TRP A 81 -9.18 -5.87 -13.85
N ASN A 82 -9.66 -4.89 -14.60
CA ASN A 82 -10.85 -5.04 -15.41
C ASN A 82 -10.46 -5.34 -16.86
N ALA A 83 -10.72 -6.57 -17.29
CA ALA A 83 -10.43 -7.00 -18.65
C ALA A 83 -11.26 -6.24 -19.71
N ALA A 84 -12.46 -5.75 -19.36
CA ALA A 84 -13.31 -5.04 -20.32
C ALA A 84 -12.77 -3.64 -20.67
N THR A 85 -12.20 -2.94 -19.68
CA THR A 85 -11.59 -1.62 -19.87
C THR A 85 -10.08 -1.68 -20.09
N SER A 86 -9.49 -2.88 -19.99
CA SER A 86 -8.04 -3.08 -19.98
C SER A 86 -7.32 -2.12 -19.03
N SER A 87 -7.87 -1.96 -17.82
CA SER A 87 -7.37 -1.01 -16.83
C SER A 87 -7.40 -1.60 -15.42
N THR A 88 -6.54 -1.06 -14.55
CA THR A 88 -6.55 -1.38 -13.12
C THR A 88 -7.63 -0.53 -12.45
N ILE A 89 -8.60 -1.20 -11.81
CA ILE A 89 -9.72 -0.56 -11.09
C ILE A 89 -9.48 -0.47 -9.57
N GLY A 90 -8.28 -0.84 -9.12
CA GLY A 90 -7.76 -0.49 -7.80
C GLY A 90 -7.13 -1.67 -7.07
N LEU A 91 -7.12 -1.60 -5.74
CA LEU A 91 -6.57 -2.64 -4.88
C LEU A 91 -7.67 -3.44 -4.18
N ILE A 92 -7.34 -4.66 -3.80
CA ILE A 92 -8.05 -5.45 -2.81
C ILE A 92 -7.06 -5.89 -1.74
N THR A 93 -7.41 -5.69 -0.48
CA THR A 93 -6.56 -5.86 0.70
C THR A 93 -7.26 -6.66 1.78
N ILE A 94 -6.51 -7.08 2.80
CA ILE A 94 -7.09 -7.76 3.97
C ILE A 94 -8.19 -6.91 4.63
N SER A 95 -8.02 -5.58 4.69
CA SER A 95 -9.03 -4.69 5.27
C SER A 95 -10.34 -4.75 4.50
N ASP A 96 -10.29 -4.89 3.18
CA ASP A 96 -11.50 -5.05 2.36
C ASP A 96 -12.23 -6.35 2.71
N PHE A 97 -11.50 -7.45 2.92
CA PHE A 97 -12.11 -8.71 3.34
C PHE A 97 -12.72 -8.63 4.75
N ILE A 98 -12.07 -7.92 5.68
CA ILE A 98 -12.65 -7.68 7.01
C ILE A 98 -13.96 -6.90 6.88
N ASN A 99 -13.98 -5.83 6.08
CA ASN A 99 -15.18 -5.03 5.86
C ASN A 99 -16.29 -5.84 5.17
N MET A 100 -15.93 -6.70 4.21
CA MET A 100 -16.85 -7.65 3.57
C MET A 100 -17.51 -8.58 4.59
N LEU A 101 -16.71 -9.18 5.48
CA LEU A 101 -17.21 -10.10 6.51
C LEU A 101 -18.10 -9.38 7.53
N ILE A 102 -17.72 -8.19 7.97
CA ILE A 102 -18.54 -7.37 8.88
C ILE A 102 -19.89 -7.03 8.22
N ALA A 103 -19.88 -6.61 6.95
CA ALA A 103 -21.12 -6.26 6.24
C ALA A 103 -22.06 -7.46 6.03
N ALA A 104 -21.50 -8.65 5.79
CA ALA A 104 -22.28 -9.88 5.72
C ALA A 104 -22.84 -10.28 7.09
N TYR A 105 -22.04 -10.15 8.16
CA TYR A 105 -22.48 -10.45 9.53
C TYR A 105 -23.60 -9.54 10.01
N ASP A 106 -23.50 -8.23 9.76
CA ASP A 106 -24.51 -7.24 10.13
C ASP A 106 -25.84 -7.38 9.35
N ALA A 107 -25.97 -8.40 8.48
CA ALA A 107 -27.07 -8.59 7.53
C ALA A 107 -27.36 -7.36 6.64
N LYS A 108 -26.42 -6.41 6.57
CA LYS A 108 -26.53 -5.19 5.75
C LYS A 108 -26.47 -5.49 4.25
N TRP A 109 -26.03 -6.68 3.88
CA TRP A 109 -25.72 -6.97 2.50
C TRP A 109 -26.24 -8.32 2.01
N ASN A 110 -25.92 -9.42 2.70
CA ASN A 110 -26.16 -10.77 2.21
C ASN A 110 -25.77 -11.82 3.26
N SER A 111 -26.25 -13.06 3.10
CA SER A 111 -25.66 -14.20 3.82
C SER A 111 -24.20 -14.40 3.39
N LEU A 112 -23.42 -15.05 4.25
CA LEU A 112 -22.03 -15.39 3.96
C LEU A 112 -21.90 -16.16 2.62
N ASP A 113 -22.84 -17.05 2.32
CA ASP A 113 -22.87 -17.83 1.08
C ASP A 113 -22.93 -16.95 -0.18
N THR A 114 -23.76 -15.90 -0.16
CA THR A 114 -23.86 -14.98 -1.31
C THR A 114 -22.61 -14.11 -1.44
N LEU A 115 -21.99 -13.70 -0.32
CA LEU A 115 -20.71 -12.98 -0.35
C LEU A 115 -19.61 -13.84 -0.98
N GLU A 116 -19.52 -15.12 -0.63
CA GLU A 116 -18.48 -16.01 -1.17
C GLU A 116 -18.53 -16.13 -2.69
N THR A 117 -19.74 -16.11 -3.27
CA THR A 117 -19.99 -16.27 -4.70
C THR A 117 -19.93 -14.96 -5.48
N SER A 118 -20.16 -13.83 -4.82
CA SER A 118 -20.11 -12.49 -5.41
C SER A 118 -18.71 -12.15 -5.95
N SER A 119 -18.65 -11.37 -7.01
CA SER A 119 -17.41 -10.90 -7.64
C SER A 119 -16.80 -9.69 -6.92
N ILE A 120 -15.49 -9.47 -7.11
CA ILE A 120 -14.81 -8.26 -6.61
C ILE A 120 -15.46 -6.99 -7.18
N PHE A 121 -15.86 -7.03 -8.45
CA PHE A 121 -16.51 -5.92 -9.14
C PHE A 121 -17.83 -5.51 -8.47
N GLU A 122 -18.73 -6.47 -8.24
CA GLU A 122 -20.04 -6.23 -7.61
C GLU A 122 -19.87 -5.63 -6.21
N TRP A 123 -18.93 -6.15 -5.42
CA TRP A 123 -18.61 -5.60 -4.11
C TRP A 123 -18.16 -4.14 -4.18
N LYS A 124 -17.18 -3.82 -5.03
CA LYS A 124 -16.68 -2.45 -5.18
C LYS A 124 -17.77 -1.50 -5.66
N HIS A 125 -18.51 -1.88 -6.70
CA HIS A 125 -19.57 -1.05 -7.28
C HIS A 125 -20.64 -0.65 -6.25
N ASN A 126 -21.08 -1.60 -5.42
CA ASN A 126 -22.09 -1.33 -4.41
C ASN A 126 -21.54 -0.53 -3.21
N LEU A 127 -20.26 -0.68 -2.87
CA LEU A 127 -19.62 0.09 -1.80
C LEU A 127 -19.56 1.59 -2.16
N HIS A 128 -19.32 1.90 -3.44
CA HIS A 128 -19.39 3.28 -3.96
C HIS A 128 -20.80 3.87 -3.87
N GLN A 129 -21.84 3.08 -4.18
CA GLN A 129 -23.23 3.53 -4.05
C GLN A 129 -23.62 3.84 -2.60
N GLN A 130 -23.21 3.01 -1.64
CA GLN A 130 -23.52 3.23 -0.22
C GLN A 130 -22.81 4.45 0.38
N ASN A 131 -21.61 4.75 -0.09
CA ASN A 131 -20.87 5.95 0.33
C ASN A 131 -21.37 7.24 -0.34
N GLY A 132 -22.52 7.21 -1.04
CA GLY A 132 -23.15 8.40 -1.63
C GLY A 132 -22.36 9.03 -2.79
N THR A 133 -21.40 8.31 -3.36
CA THR A 133 -20.56 8.78 -4.49
C THR A 133 -21.21 8.38 -5.82
N ASN A 134 -22.43 8.84 -6.05
CA ASN A 134 -23.29 8.38 -7.16
C ASN A 134 -22.77 8.78 -8.57
N ASN A 135 -21.77 9.65 -8.68
CA ASN A 135 -21.29 10.22 -9.94
C ASN A 135 -19.78 10.05 -10.19
N GLN A 136 -19.07 9.24 -9.38
CA GLN A 136 -17.64 8.97 -9.58
C GLN A 136 -17.47 7.57 -10.15
N SER A 137 -16.81 7.44 -11.31
CA SER A 137 -16.44 6.14 -11.85
C SER A 137 -15.60 5.39 -10.83
N ILE A 138 -15.74 4.06 -10.74
CA ILE A 138 -14.93 3.18 -9.86
C ILE A 138 -13.42 3.46 -10.04
N ASP A 139 -13.04 3.88 -11.24
CA ASP A 139 -11.67 4.18 -11.64
C ASP A 139 -11.15 5.53 -11.09
N SER A 140 -12.04 6.48 -10.76
CA SER A 140 -11.68 7.88 -10.46
C SER A 140 -11.07 8.12 -9.07
N ASN A 141 -10.95 7.08 -8.24
CA ASN A 141 -10.52 7.22 -6.84
C ASN A 141 -9.26 6.40 -6.47
N ILE A 142 -8.59 5.80 -7.45
CA ILE A 142 -7.37 5.04 -7.19
C ILE A 142 -6.22 6.02 -7.09
N CYS A 143 -5.81 6.30 -5.86
CA CYS A 143 -4.59 7.05 -5.63
C CYS A 143 -3.41 6.21 -6.13
N GLN A 144 -2.63 6.76 -7.06
CA GLN A 144 -1.47 6.13 -7.70
C GLN A 144 -0.29 7.11 -7.71
N LEU A 145 0.92 6.57 -7.80
CA LEU A 145 2.16 7.34 -7.89
C LEU A 145 2.93 6.96 -9.16
N SER A 146 3.73 7.90 -9.65
CA SER A 146 4.76 7.69 -10.67
C SER A 146 6.07 7.23 -10.01
N PRO A 147 6.93 6.45 -10.71
CA PRO A 147 8.26 6.09 -10.22
C PRO A 147 9.13 7.28 -9.83
N GLN A 148 8.89 8.43 -10.46
CA GLN A 148 9.65 9.67 -10.24
C GLN A 148 9.09 10.53 -9.11
N ASP A 149 7.91 10.21 -8.57
CA ASP A 149 7.36 10.94 -7.43
C ASP A 149 8.26 10.75 -6.20
N SER A 150 8.41 11.82 -5.41
CA SER A 150 9.22 11.77 -4.20
C SER A 150 8.62 10.85 -3.14
N LEU A 151 9.47 10.27 -2.28
CA LEU A 151 9.01 9.52 -1.11
C LEU A 151 8.26 10.40 -0.12
N TYR A 152 8.51 11.71 -0.13
CA TYR A 152 7.76 12.69 0.65
C TYR A 152 6.29 12.73 0.20
N THR A 153 6.06 12.90 -1.11
CA THR A 153 4.71 12.84 -1.70
C THR A 153 4.04 11.51 -1.37
N ALA A 154 4.76 10.39 -1.53
CA ALA A 154 4.23 9.07 -1.23
C ALA A 154 3.82 8.91 0.24
N THR A 155 4.66 9.40 1.16
CA THR A 155 4.42 9.32 2.61
C THR A 155 3.22 10.15 3.03
N LEU A 156 3.14 11.41 2.57
CA LEU A 156 1.98 12.27 2.82
C LEU A 156 0.70 11.64 2.29
N THR A 157 0.74 11.12 1.06
CA THR A 157 -0.43 10.48 0.45
C THR A 157 -0.92 9.28 1.26
N LEU A 158 -0.01 8.43 1.77
CA LEU A 158 -0.38 7.31 2.64
C LEU A 158 -1.05 7.77 3.93
N ILE A 159 -0.54 8.86 4.54
CA ILE A 159 -1.05 9.41 5.80
C ILE A 159 -2.41 10.08 5.58
N ASP A 160 -2.50 11.01 4.63
CA ASP A 160 -3.68 11.84 4.37
C ASP A 160 -4.88 10.99 3.92
N ARG A 161 -4.63 10.01 3.05
CA ARG A 161 -5.66 9.08 2.58
C ARG A 161 -5.93 7.94 3.57
N LYS A 162 -5.16 7.84 4.65
CA LYS A 162 -5.24 6.75 5.65
C LYS A 162 -5.18 5.35 5.01
N ILE A 163 -4.31 5.19 4.02
CA ILE A 163 -4.09 3.93 3.30
C ILE A 163 -2.72 3.36 3.62
N HIS A 164 -2.61 2.04 3.57
CA HIS A 164 -1.36 1.34 3.89
C HIS A 164 -0.51 1.01 2.66
N ARG A 165 -1.09 1.16 1.47
CA ARG A 165 -0.50 0.72 0.19
C ARG A 165 -0.91 1.67 -0.93
N ILE A 166 0.04 2.06 -1.77
CA ILE A 166 -0.21 2.86 -2.98
C ILE A 166 0.47 2.17 -4.16
N PRO A 167 -0.24 1.93 -5.28
CA PRO A 167 0.35 1.43 -6.50
C PRO A 167 1.24 2.50 -7.15
N VAL A 168 2.42 2.07 -7.58
CA VAL A 168 3.29 2.84 -8.47
C VAL A 168 3.10 2.30 -9.87
N ILE A 169 2.69 3.17 -10.78
CA ILE A 169 2.39 2.85 -12.18
C ILE A 169 3.26 3.76 -13.04
N ASP A 170 3.92 3.20 -14.05
CA ASP A 170 4.66 4.00 -15.01
C ASP A 170 3.68 4.81 -15.89
N PRO A 171 3.76 6.15 -15.90
CA PRO A 171 2.85 6.97 -16.70
C PRO A 171 2.99 6.76 -18.21
N ILE A 172 4.09 6.17 -18.68
CA ILE A 172 4.34 5.96 -20.12
C ILE A 172 3.82 4.60 -20.58
N SER A 173 4.28 3.50 -19.98
CA SER A 173 3.85 2.15 -20.34
C SER A 173 2.50 1.75 -19.75
N HIS A 174 2.04 2.45 -18.71
CA HIS A 174 0.94 2.03 -17.85
C HIS A 174 1.18 0.71 -17.12
N ASP A 175 2.42 0.25 -17.06
CA ASP A 175 2.79 -0.93 -16.32
C ASP A 175 2.76 -0.63 -14.82
N PHE A 176 2.17 -1.54 -14.08
CA PHE A 176 2.32 -1.56 -12.64
C PHE A 176 3.75 -1.96 -12.28
N LEU A 177 4.37 -1.29 -11.31
CA LEU A 177 5.75 -1.57 -10.92
C LEU A 177 5.86 -2.10 -9.49
N PHE A 178 5.21 -1.43 -8.52
CA PHE A 178 5.36 -1.79 -7.12
C PHE A 178 4.25 -1.23 -6.21
N LEU A 179 4.03 -1.85 -5.04
CA LEU A 179 3.17 -1.31 -3.97
C LEU A 179 4.02 -0.65 -2.90
N ILE A 180 4.02 0.68 -2.85
CA ILE A 180 4.67 1.44 -1.78
C ILE A 180 3.89 1.24 -0.48
N THR A 181 4.61 1.03 0.63
CA THR A 181 4.03 0.85 1.98
C THR A 181 4.84 1.60 3.02
N HIS A 182 4.22 1.98 4.13
CA HIS A 182 4.89 2.56 5.30
C HIS A 182 6.14 1.76 5.72
N LYS A 183 5.99 0.42 5.83
CA LYS A 183 7.08 -0.48 6.19
C LYS A 183 8.27 -0.39 5.22
N ARG A 184 8.01 -0.26 3.92
CA ARG A 184 9.08 -0.22 2.92
C ARG A 184 9.80 1.12 2.93
N ILE A 185 9.07 2.23 3.06
CA ILE A 185 9.63 3.58 3.21
C ILE A 185 10.52 3.66 4.45
N LEU A 186 10.03 3.21 5.61
CA LEU A 186 10.81 3.18 6.85
C LEU A 186 12.03 2.27 6.75
N LYS A 187 11.90 1.08 6.13
CA LYS A 187 13.05 0.20 5.88
C LYS A 187 14.07 0.87 4.96
N PHE A 188 13.63 1.65 3.97
CA PHE A 188 14.53 2.38 3.09
C PHE A 188 15.29 3.47 3.85
N LEU A 189 14.61 4.29 4.66
CA LEU A 189 15.27 5.26 5.55
C LEU A 189 16.29 4.59 6.47
N TYR A 190 15.91 3.47 7.09
CA TYR A 190 16.77 2.72 8.01
C TYR A 190 18.09 2.27 7.36
N LEU A 191 18.11 1.98 6.05
CA LEU A 191 19.34 1.60 5.36
C LEU A 191 20.39 2.72 5.31
N TYR A 192 19.97 3.98 5.46
CA TYR A 192 20.84 5.15 5.38
C TYR A 192 20.95 5.89 6.73
N ILE A 193 20.31 5.40 7.79
CA ILE A 193 20.21 6.13 9.05
C ILE A 193 21.56 6.40 9.72
N TYR A 194 22.55 5.55 9.47
CA TYR A 194 23.93 5.73 9.98
C TYR A 194 24.76 6.69 9.12
N ASP A 195 24.37 6.92 7.87
CA ASP A 195 25.04 7.83 6.94
C ASP A 195 24.44 9.25 6.98
N LEU A 196 23.31 9.43 7.68
CA LEU A 196 22.62 10.72 7.82
C LEU A 196 22.93 11.35 9.19
N PRO A 197 23.02 12.68 9.26
CA PRO A 197 22.99 13.40 10.55
C PRO A 197 21.78 12.97 11.38
N GLN A 198 21.99 12.73 12.68
CA GLN A 198 20.90 12.35 13.58
C GLN A 198 20.27 13.61 14.19
N PRO A 199 18.96 13.83 13.98
CA PRO A 199 18.24 14.90 14.65
C PRO A 199 18.09 14.61 16.15
N HIS A 200 17.88 15.66 16.94
CA HIS A 200 17.84 15.53 18.40
C HIS A 200 16.71 14.61 18.87
N PHE A 201 15.56 14.64 18.19
CA PHE A 201 14.38 13.84 18.55
C PHE A 201 14.60 12.32 18.51
N ILE A 202 15.63 11.81 17.82
CA ILE A 202 15.93 10.36 17.81
C ILE A 202 16.38 9.85 19.18
N HIS A 203 16.89 10.73 20.04
CA HIS A 203 17.32 10.38 21.39
C HIS A 203 16.23 10.58 22.45
N GLN A 204 15.06 11.09 22.06
CA GLN A 204 13.92 11.29 22.96
C GLN A 204 13.09 10.02 23.11
N THR A 205 12.37 9.91 24.22
CA THR A 205 11.48 8.77 24.46
C THR A 205 10.19 8.89 23.64
N LEU A 206 9.50 7.76 23.42
CA LEU A 206 8.20 7.77 22.72
C LEU A 206 7.14 8.62 23.44
N ASP A 207 7.23 8.72 24.78
CA ASP A 207 6.31 9.53 25.58
C ASP A 207 6.58 11.03 25.40
N GLU A 208 7.86 11.45 25.36
CA GLU A 208 8.24 12.85 25.10
C GLU A 208 7.75 13.30 23.72
N LEU A 209 7.90 12.44 22.72
CA LEU A 209 7.49 12.71 21.33
C LEU A 209 5.99 12.54 21.08
N LYS A 210 5.25 11.98 22.04
CA LYS A 210 3.82 11.61 21.89
C LYS A 210 3.55 10.79 20.62
N ILE A 211 4.48 9.89 20.28
CA ILE A 211 4.33 8.97 19.16
C ILE A 211 3.56 7.74 19.62
N GLY A 212 2.42 7.48 18.98
CA GLY A 212 1.58 6.32 19.25
C GLY A 212 0.16 6.68 19.67
N THR A 213 -0.65 5.66 19.94
CA THR A 213 -2.00 5.81 20.46
C THR A 213 -2.03 5.20 21.86
N TYR A 214 -2.24 6.04 22.87
CA TYR A 214 -2.19 5.66 24.29
C TYR A 214 -3.58 5.42 24.89
N ASP A 215 -4.63 5.92 24.24
CA ASP A 215 -6.01 5.86 24.70
C ASP A 215 -6.91 5.13 23.68
N ASN A 216 -8.04 4.60 24.14
CA ASN A 216 -9.02 3.87 23.30
C ASN A 216 -8.40 2.68 22.54
N ILE A 217 -7.46 1.99 23.18
CA ILE A 217 -6.81 0.82 22.60
C ILE A 217 -7.83 -0.30 22.44
N VAL A 218 -8.15 -0.64 21.19
CA VAL A 218 -9.05 -1.74 20.86
C VAL A 218 -8.30 -3.06 21.06
N MET A 219 -8.75 -3.87 22.03
CA MET A 219 -8.19 -5.18 22.32
C MET A 219 -9.27 -6.27 22.21
N VAL A 220 -8.89 -7.42 21.65
CA VAL A 220 -9.71 -8.63 21.65
C VAL A 220 -8.98 -9.68 22.46
N CYS A 221 -9.53 -10.04 23.62
CA CYS A 221 -8.98 -11.13 24.43
C CYS A 221 -9.59 -12.46 23.96
N ILE A 222 -8.80 -13.27 23.26
CA ILE A 222 -9.18 -14.65 22.97
C ILE A 222 -8.88 -15.47 24.21
N PHE A 223 -9.88 -15.69 25.05
CA PHE A 223 -9.79 -16.71 26.09
C PHE A 223 -9.84 -18.07 25.39
N MET A 224 -8.69 -18.72 25.22
CA MET A 224 -8.70 -20.16 24.97
C MET A 224 -9.26 -20.82 26.24
N LEU A 225 -10.54 -21.17 26.21
CA LEU A 225 -11.06 -22.22 27.07
C LEU A 225 -10.30 -23.49 26.69
N VAL A 226 -9.28 -23.82 27.49
CA VAL A 226 -8.73 -25.17 27.54
C VAL A 226 -9.86 -26.04 28.09
N LEU A 227 -10.58 -26.71 27.18
CA LEU A 227 -11.48 -27.83 27.50
C LEU A 227 -10.67 -29.12 27.60
#